data_AF-A0A831SKT4-F1
#
_entry.id   AF-A0A831SKT4-F1
#
_cell.length_a   1.000
_cell.length_b   1.000
_cell.length_c   1.000
_cell.angle_alpha   90.00
_cell.angle_beta   90.00
_cell.angle_gamma   90.00
#
_symmetry.space_group_name_H-M   'P 1'
#
loop_
_entity.id
_entity.type
_entity.pdbx_description
1 polymer ?
#
loop_
_entity_poly.entity_id
_entity_poly.type
_entity_poly.pdbx_seq_one_letter_code
_entity_poly.pdbx_strand_id
1 'polypeptide(L)' 'KKLEDHFSVHCFRHYFTTHLLRNGMPREYVKELRGDARNEAIDIYHHIDKDELRKSYLAHIPQLGIE' A
#
# COMPACT_ATOMS: atom_id res chain seq x y z
N LYS A 1 1.22 13.67 -27.40
CA LYS A 1 0.71 13.41 -26.03
C LYS A 1 1.89 13.40 -25.10
N LYS A 2 1.83 14.21 -24.03
CA LYS A 2 2.92 14.31 -23.05
C LYS A 2 2.79 13.16 -22.04
N LEU A 3 3.86 12.83 -21.33
CA LEU A 3 3.86 11.73 -20.35
C LEU A 3 2.88 12.02 -19.21
N GLU A 4 2.74 13.29 -18.81
CA GLU A 4 1.74 13.74 -17.83
C GLU A 4 0.29 13.44 -18.23
N ASP A 5 -0.02 13.33 -19.53
CA ASP A 5 -1.37 12.99 -20.02
C ASP A 5 -1.76 11.52 -19.76
N HIS A 6 -0.79 10.68 -19.38
CA HIS A 6 -0.96 9.23 -19.19
C HIS A 6 -0.83 8.79 -17.72
N PHE A 7 -0.32 9.66 -16.83
CA PHE A 7 -0.22 9.34 -15.41
C PHE A 7 -1.56 9.54 -14.71
N SER A 8 -2.36 8.47 -14.69
CA SER A 8 -3.66 8.46 -14.02
C SER A 8 -3.54 8.06 -12.55
N VAL A 9 -4.61 8.28 -11.77
CA VAL A 9 -4.76 7.76 -10.41
C VAL A 9 -4.58 6.24 -10.33
N HIS A 10 -4.91 5.51 -11.41
CA HIS A 10 -4.69 4.07 -11.50
C HIS A 10 -3.20 3.73 -11.59
N CYS A 11 -2.41 4.54 -12.32
CA CYS A 11 -0.96 4.39 -12.40
C CYS A 11 -0.32 4.59 -11.03
N PHE A 12 -0.77 5.60 -10.27
CA PHE A 12 -0.30 5.81 -8.90
C PHE A 12 -0.65 4.64 -7.99
N ARG A 13 -1.90 4.15 -8.02
CA ARG A 13 -2.31 2.99 -7.21
C ARG A 13 -1.47 1.75 -7.53
N HIS A 14 -1.20 1.50 -8.80
CA HIS A 14 -0.35 0.39 -9.25
C HIS A 14 1.09 0.54 -8.76
N TYR A 15 1.68 1.73 -8.93
CA TYR A 15 3.01 2.05 -8.42
C TYR A 15 3.09 1.82 -6.91
N PHE A 16 2.18 2.42 -6.14
CA PHE A 16 2.12 2.34 -4.69
C PHE A 16 2.07 0.89 -4.20
N THR A 17 1.14 0.11 -4.77
CA THR A 17 0.95 -1.30 -4.40
C THR A 17 2.18 -2.14 -4.74
N THR A 18 2.71 -1.96 -5.95
CA THR A 18 3.87 -2.71 -6.43
C THR A 18 5.13 -2.38 -5.63
N HIS A 19 5.32 -1.12 -5.26
CA HIS A 19 6.47 -0.68 -4.48
C HIS A 19 6.45 -1.29 -3.08
N LEU A 20 5.33 -1.16 -2.36
CA LEU A 20 5.21 -1.70 -1.00
C LEU A 20 5.40 -3.21 -0.96
N LEU A 21 4.79 -3.94 -1.90
CA LEU A 21 4.96 -5.40 -1.99
C LEU A 21 6.41 -5.79 -2.32
N ARG A 22 7.08 -5.06 -3.22
CA ARG A 22 8.48 -5.33 -3.58
C ARG A 22 9.44 -5.06 -2.43
N ASN A 23 9.11 -4.13 -1.54
CA ASN A 23 9.93 -3.86 -0.35
C ASN A 23 9.68 -4.86 0.79
N GLY A 24 8.71 -5.78 0.66
CA GLY A 24 8.43 -6.79 1.67
C GLY A 24 7.27 -6.45 2.60
N MET A 25 6.46 -5.43 2.29
CA MET A 25 5.29 -5.13 3.09
C MET A 25 4.26 -6.28 3.01
N PRO A 26 3.71 -6.76 4.13
CA PRO A 26 2.72 -7.81 4.12
C PRO A 26 1.48 -7.44 3.31
N ARG A 27 0.92 -8.42 2.58
CA ARG A 27 -0.17 -8.18 1.61
C ARG A 27 -1.43 -7.68 2.29
N GLU A 28 -1.72 -8.18 3.47
CA GLU A 28 -2.81 -7.77 4.36
C GLU A 28 -2.72 -6.29 4.71
N TYR A 29 -1.52 -5.78 5.00
CA TYR A 29 -1.31 -4.37 5.30
C TYR A 29 -1.45 -3.51 4.04
N VAL A 30 -0.99 -3.99 2.88
CA VAL A 30 -1.20 -3.29 1.60
C VAL A 30 -2.69 -3.23 1.23
N LYS A 31 -3.45 -4.30 1.48
CA LYS A 31 -4.91 -4.35 1.30
C LYS A 31 -5.62 -3.35 2.23
N GLU A 32 -5.22 -3.30 3.50
CA GLU A 32 -5.75 -2.36 4.49
C GLU A 32 -5.50 -0.91 4.06
N LEU A 33 -4.28 -0.57 3.63
CA LEU A 33 -3.94 0.77 3.11
C LEU A 33 -4.70 1.13 1.83
N ARG A 34 -5.05 0.14 1.00
CA ARG A 34 -5.83 0.33 -0.23
C ARG A 34 -7.34 0.45 0.05
N GLY A 35 -7.78 0.17 1.27
CA GLY A 35 -9.20 0.13 1.64
C GLY A 35 -9.95 -1.03 0.99
N ASP A 36 -9.28 -2.16 0.76
CA ASP A 36 -9.90 -3.32 0.15
C ASP A 36 -10.91 -3.99 1.09
N ALA A 37 -11.99 -4.53 0.52
CA ALA A 37 -12.94 -5.33 1.26
C ALA A 37 -12.28 -6.60 1.84
N ARG A 38 -12.54 -6.86 3.12
CA ARG A 38 -12.09 -8.03 3.86
C ARG A 38 -13.15 -9.13 3.78
N ASN A 39 -12.95 -10.08 2.87
CA ASN A 39 -13.96 -11.09 2.51
C ASN A 39 -13.55 -12.52 2.91
N GLU A 40 -12.42 -12.71 3.60
CA GLU A 40 -11.94 -14.04 3.97
C GLU A 40 -12.35 -14.38 5.41
N ALA A 41 -12.69 -15.65 5.68
CA ALA A 41 -13.10 -16.06 7.03
C ALA A 41 -11.99 -15.81 8.08
N ILE A 42 -10.72 -15.83 7.67
CA ILE A 42 -9.57 -15.51 8.52
C ILE A 42 -9.52 -14.04 8.93
N ASP A 43 -10.14 -13.14 8.17
CA ASP A 43 -10.14 -11.71 8.45
C ASP A 43 -10.81 -11.36 9.79
N ILE A 44 -11.80 -12.16 10.20
CA ILE A 44 -12.51 -12.01 11.48
C ILE A 44 -11.56 -12.19 12.67
N TYR A 45 -10.52 -13.01 12.50
CA TYR A 45 -9.53 -13.30 13.54
C TYR A 45 -8.28 -12.42 13.41
N HIS A 46 -8.02 -11.89 12.21
CA HIS A 46 -6.83 -11.11 11.93
C HIS A 46 -7.07 -9.60 12.15
N HIS A 47 -6.90 -9.15 13.39
CA HIS A 47 -6.98 -7.73 13.75
C HIS A 47 -5.66 -7.04 13.37
N ILE A 48 -5.72 -6.12 12.41
CA ILE A 48 -4.56 -5.30 12.03
C ILE A 48 -4.45 -4.16 13.03
N ASP A 49 -3.38 -4.15 13.82
CA ASP A 49 -3.06 -3.03 14.70
C ASP A 49 -2.60 -1.81 13.88
N LYS A 50 -3.12 -0.63 14.21
CA LYS A 50 -2.86 0.60 13.46
C LYS A 50 -1.42 1.10 13.65
N ASP A 51 -0.82 0.88 14.81
CA ASP A 51 0.56 1.28 15.08
C ASP A 51 1.54 0.37 14.36
N GLU A 52 1.28 -0.94 14.33
CA GLU A 52 2.04 -1.89 13.52
C GLU A 52 1.91 -1.60 12.02
N LEU A 53 0.70 -1.31 11.54
CA LEU A 53 0.45 -0.90 10.16
C LEU A 53 1.25 0.36 9.80
N ARG A 54 1.23 1.37 10.68
CA ARG A 54 1.98 2.62 10.49
C ARG A 54 3.49 2.36 10.46
N LYS A 55 4.01 1.58 11.41
CA LYS A 55 5.45 1.23 11.46
C LYS A 55 5.88 0.49 10.19
N SER A 56 5.08 -0.47 9.75
CA SER A 56 5.33 -1.21 8.51
C SER A 56 5.28 -0.30 7.29
N TYR A 57 4.26 0.56 7.18
CA TYR A 57 4.18 1.54 6.11
C TYR A 57 5.44 2.42 6.01
N LEU A 58 5.87 3.00 7.14
CA LEU A 58 7.04 3.87 7.18
C LEU A 58 8.36 3.15 6.85
N ALA A 59 8.44 1.85 7.14
CA ALA A 59 9.60 1.02 6.78
C ALA A 59 9.66 0.67 5.29
N HIS A 60 8.53 0.66 4.59
CA HIS A 60 8.42 0.15 3.21
C HIS A 60 8.12 1.23 2.16
N ILE A 61 7.72 2.44 2.56
CA ILE A 61 7.43 3.56 1.64
C ILE A 61 8.74 4.18 1.11
N PRO A 62 8.81 4.62 -0.17
CA PRO A 62 10.03 5.23 -0.67
C PRO A 62 10.25 6.60 -0.02
N GLN A 63 11.49 6.87 0.35
CA GLN A 63 11.93 8.21 0.72
C GLN A 63 12.01 9.05 -0.56
N LEU A 64 11.11 10.02 -0.72
CA LEU A 64 11.03 10.83 -1.94
C LEU A 64 12.05 11.97 -1.99
N GLY A 65 12.86 12.15 -0.93
CA GLY A 65 13.91 13.17 -0.88
C GLY A 65 13.40 14.60 -1.06
N ILE A 66 12.14 14.85 -0.66
CA ILE A 66 11.53 16.17 -0.71
C ILE A 66 11.93 16.88 0.59
N GLU A 67 12.77 17.92 0.46
CA GLU A 67 13.10 18.88 1.53
C GLU A 67 11.91 19.78 1.88
#